data_AF-A0A926XNV8-F1
#
_entry.id   AF-A0A926XNV8-F1
#
_cell.length_a   1.000
_cell.length_b   1.000
_cell.length_c   1.000
_cell.angle_alpha   90.00
_cell.angle_beta   90.00
_cell.angle_gamma   90.00
#
_symmetry.space_group_name_H-M   'P 1'
#
loop_
_entity.id
_entity.type
_entity.pdbx_description
1 polymer ?
#
loop_
_entity_poly.entity_id
_entity_poly.type
_entity_poly.pdbx_seq_one_letter_code
_entity_poly.pdbx_strand_id
1 'polypeptide(L)'
;MQYDYYAFRKEQLSEPLDELDRAKVEIDEAKQRKDKNARQQAERKIEQAAEKSVQIEPHLAYLWFWAEKEENDREAKQAKEANNKTEEKKAKEQAKLNSENANCIRDAWRKHLTADKIKEDFHFTPDISALNFLPSLSFMLRVPFKLRKPYLSKDDRAFHLLDNPVRKDKVFQTPMVASTSWKGALRAALWQLDYKENNEQIIRLFGDDREDEKGQAGRLYFYPTFFDKIGLEVINPHDPKKGTSARGPIYIECVPKNATGDFVILYIPFGKTNESEVAKDLELVAKGVEAMLTVYGFGAKTSSGFGVVEVSGKVDFAIRADWSELAETSPPAKQPEFLNDDGNLKQGFLNPDGSFKTEKQYKIFLQSQGTNHNKKLYQDAKKWLEANAKESASESKSLQPMAKMSFVNLSELSDRVKEIAKNLCNGGKEA
;
A
#
# COMPACT_ATOMS: atom_id res chain seq x y z
N MET A 1 -21.64 -14.20 15.84
CA MET A 1 -20.81 -14.65 14.69
C MET A 1 -19.30 -14.65 14.97
N GLN A 2 -18.71 -13.75 15.80
CA GLN A 2 -17.27 -13.84 16.13
C GLN A 2 -16.92 -14.93 17.17
N TYR A 3 -17.84 -15.29 18.06
CA TYR A 3 -17.62 -16.37 19.04
C TYR A 3 -17.49 -17.76 18.39
N ASP A 4 -18.15 -18.00 17.25
CA ASP A 4 -18.15 -19.31 16.59
C ASP A 4 -16.82 -19.61 15.88
N TYR A 5 -16.14 -18.61 15.33
CA TYR A 5 -14.89 -18.82 14.59
C TYR A 5 -13.76 -19.31 15.50
N TYR A 6 -13.50 -18.61 16.61
CA TYR A 6 -12.39 -18.98 17.50
C TYR A 6 -12.69 -20.25 18.31
N ALA A 7 -13.95 -20.51 18.65
CA ALA A 7 -14.35 -21.78 19.26
C ALA A 7 -14.07 -22.95 18.30
N PHE A 8 -14.46 -22.82 17.02
CA PHE A 8 -14.18 -23.81 15.98
C PHE A 8 -12.67 -23.99 15.74
N ARG A 9 -11.90 -22.90 15.64
CA ARG A 9 -10.44 -22.99 15.50
C ARG A 9 -9.78 -23.64 16.71
N LYS A 10 -10.26 -23.37 17.93
CA LYS A 10 -9.77 -24.02 19.15
C LYS A 10 -10.01 -25.53 19.10
N GLU A 11 -11.17 -25.97 18.64
CA GLU A 11 -11.47 -27.40 18.49
C GLU A 11 -10.49 -28.07 17.51
N GLN A 12 -10.23 -27.43 16.35
CA GLN A 12 -9.22 -27.91 15.40
C GLN A 12 -7.80 -27.92 15.97
N LEU A 13 -7.49 -27.01 16.91
CA LEU A 13 -6.19 -26.94 17.56
C LEU A 13 -5.99 -28.00 18.66
N SER A 14 -7.04 -28.65 19.15
CA SER A 14 -6.92 -29.62 20.27
C SER A 14 -5.89 -30.71 20.01
N GLU A 15 -6.02 -31.43 18.89
CA GLU A 15 -5.11 -32.51 18.50
C GLU A 15 -3.65 -32.05 18.35
N PRO A 16 -3.31 -31.01 17.56
CA PRO A 16 -1.92 -30.62 17.40
C PRO A 16 -1.31 -30.02 18.67
N LEU A 17 -2.09 -29.37 19.55
CA LEU A 17 -1.60 -28.90 20.85
C LEU A 17 -1.24 -30.09 21.77
N ASP A 18 -2.11 -31.10 21.84
CA ASP A 18 -1.87 -32.33 22.60
C ASP A 18 -0.69 -33.15 22.06
N GLU A 19 -0.52 -33.20 20.73
CA GLU A 19 0.66 -33.79 20.10
C GLU A 19 1.95 -33.08 20.53
N LEU A 20 1.92 -31.75 20.61
CA LEU A 20 3.07 -30.93 20.96
C LEU A 20 3.48 -31.13 22.43
N ASP A 21 2.51 -31.19 23.35
CA ASP A 21 2.74 -31.51 24.76
C ASP A 21 3.35 -32.92 24.92
N ARG A 22 2.75 -33.93 24.28
CA ARG A 22 3.24 -35.32 24.34
C ARG A 22 4.66 -35.46 23.79
N ALA A 23 4.93 -34.88 22.62
CA ALA A 23 6.25 -34.96 21.99
C ALA A 23 7.35 -34.31 22.84
N LYS A 24 7.00 -33.29 23.63
CA LYS A 24 7.95 -32.62 24.51
C LYS A 24 8.29 -33.43 25.76
N VAL A 25 7.31 -34.15 26.32
CA VAL A 25 7.55 -35.16 27.36
C VAL A 25 8.46 -36.28 26.83
N GLU A 26 8.20 -36.78 25.62
CA GLU A 26 9.03 -37.80 24.96
C GLU A 26 10.50 -37.34 24.79
N ILE A 27 10.73 -36.06 24.48
CA ILE A 27 12.09 -35.49 24.41
C ILE A 27 12.83 -35.63 25.75
N ASP A 28 12.16 -35.31 26.85
CA ASP A 28 12.81 -35.30 28.16
C ASP A 28 13.07 -36.72 28.67
N GLU A 29 12.15 -37.66 28.40
CA GLU A 29 12.40 -39.09 28.62
C GLU A 29 13.59 -39.62 27.80
N ALA A 30 13.67 -39.26 26.51
CA ALA A 30 14.76 -39.67 25.65
C ALA A 30 16.12 -39.11 26.12
N LYS A 31 16.16 -37.86 26.62
CA LYS A 31 17.36 -37.28 27.25
C LYS A 31 17.78 -38.04 28.50
N GLN A 32 16.83 -38.43 29.35
CA GLN A 32 17.13 -39.22 30.56
C GLN A 32 17.72 -40.60 30.20
N ARG A 33 17.18 -41.25 29.16
CA ARG A 33 17.65 -42.55 28.66
C ARG A 33 18.91 -42.46 27.80
N LYS A 34 19.38 -41.25 27.47
CA LYS A 34 20.47 -40.98 26.51
C LYS A 34 20.23 -41.62 25.12
N ASP A 35 18.97 -41.75 24.72
CA ASP A 35 18.60 -42.29 23.42
C ASP A 35 18.53 -41.17 22.37
N LYS A 36 19.54 -41.15 21.49
CA LYS A 36 19.67 -40.15 20.43
C LYS A 36 18.59 -40.29 19.35
N ASN A 37 18.18 -41.52 19.02
CA ASN A 37 17.21 -41.76 17.95
C ASN A 37 15.80 -41.37 18.41
N ALA A 38 15.41 -41.80 19.62
CA ALA A 38 14.13 -41.40 20.21
C ALA A 38 14.03 -39.88 20.35
N ARG A 39 15.12 -39.22 20.78
CA ARG A 39 15.17 -37.76 20.86
C ARG A 39 14.95 -37.11 19.49
N GLN A 40 15.62 -37.56 18.45
CA GLN A 40 15.49 -36.97 17.10
C GLN A 40 14.07 -37.17 16.53
N GLN A 41 13.43 -38.31 16.82
CA GLN A 41 12.04 -38.56 16.43
C GLN A 41 11.09 -37.60 17.15
N ALA A 42 11.26 -37.41 18.45
CA ALA A 42 10.45 -36.48 19.23
C ALA A 42 10.64 -35.01 18.79
N GLU A 43 11.87 -34.60 18.46
CA GLU A 43 12.16 -33.28 17.87
C GLU A 43 11.38 -33.05 16.54
N ARG A 44 11.30 -34.07 15.67
CA ARG A 44 10.50 -33.98 14.43
C ARG A 44 9.00 -33.89 14.70
N LYS A 45 8.48 -34.62 15.69
CA LYS A 45 7.06 -34.54 16.08
C LYS A 45 6.69 -33.13 16.56
N ILE A 46 7.56 -32.47 17.33
CA ILE A 46 7.36 -31.09 17.77
C ILE A 46 7.29 -30.14 16.58
N GLU A 47 8.22 -30.26 15.64
CA GLU A 47 8.23 -29.40 14.45
C GLU A 47 6.94 -29.57 13.64
N GLN A 48 6.52 -30.82 13.40
CA GLN A 48 5.27 -31.13 12.69
C GLN A 48 4.02 -30.61 13.42
N ALA A 49 3.93 -30.81 14.74
CA ALA A 49 2.81 -30.33 15.53
C ALA A 49 2.74 -28.79 15.51
N ALA A 50 3.89 -28.12 15.67
CA ALA A 50 3.95 -26.67 15.60
C ALA A 50 3.54 -26.12 14.23
N GLU A 51 3.98 -26.76 13.13
CA GLU A 51 3.58 -26.40 11.77
C GLU A 51 2.06 -26.58 11.56
N LYS A 52 1.49 -27.71 12.00
CA LYS A 52 0.03 -27.94 11.95
C LYS A 52 -0.73 -26.84 12.70
N SER A 53 -0.31 -26.50 13.92
CA SER A 53 -0.94 -25.44 14.71
C SER A 53 -0.89 -24.08 13.99
N VAL A 54 0.27 -23.74 13.40
CA VAL A 54 0.45 -22.48 12.64
C VAL A 54 -0.44 -22.42 11.41
N GLN A 55 -0.70 -23.54 10.73
CA GLN A 55 -1.59 -23.59 9.57
C GLN A 55 -3.07 -23.40 9.96
N ILE A 56 -3.46 -23.76 11.17
CA ILE A 56 -4.85 -23.62 11.65
C ILE A 56 -5.10 -22.19 12.14
N GLU A 57 -4.39 -21.78 13.19
CA GLU A 57 -4.40 -20.41 13.72
C GLU A 57 -3.16 -20.21 14.63
N PRO A 58 -2.12 -19.51 14.16
CA PRO A 58 -0.84 -19.39 14.86
C PRO A 58 -0.91 -18.53 16.14
N HIS A 59 -1.71 -17.47 16.12
CA HIS A 59 -1.87 -16.52 17.23
C HIS A 59 -2.63 -17.17 18.39
N LEU A 60 -3.71 -17.88 18.10
CA LEU A 60 -4.52 -18.59 19.09
C LEU A 60 -3.72 -19.75 19.70
N ALA A 61 -3.00 -20.53 18.89
CA ALA A 61 -2.16 -21.62 19.39
C ALA A 61 -1.06 -21.11 20.34
N TYR A 62 -0.43 -19.98 20.00
CA TYR A 62 0.54 -19.36 20.89
C TYR A 62 -0.09 -18.84 22.19
N LEU A 63 -1.20 -18.12 22.09
CA LEU A 63 -1.89 -17.52 23.23
C LEU A 63 -2.40 -18.60 24.20
N TRP A 64 -2.77 -19.78 23.69
CA TRP A 64 -3.15 -20.93 24.52
C TRP A 64 -2.02 -21.31 25.49
N PHE A 65 -0.84 -21.65 24.99
CA PHE A 65 0.30 -22.01 25.84
C PHE A 65 0.77 -20.85 26.72
N TRP A 66 0.63 -19.61 26.25
CA TRP A 66 0.99 -18.44 27.06
C TRP A 66 0.03 -18.24 28.24
N ALA A 67 -1.26 -18.45 28.04
CA ALA A 67 -2.26 -18.40 29.10
C ALA A 67 -2.06 -19.53 30.13
N GLU A 68 -1.87 -20.77 29.65
CA GLU A 68 -1.55 -21.94 30.49
C GLU A 68 -0.28 -21.70 31.31
N LYS A 69 0.75 -21.08 30.74
CA LYS A 69 1.94 -20.69 31.49
C LYS A 69 1.61 -19.71 32.62
N GLU A 70 0.83 -18.66 32.36
CA GLU A 70 0.46 -17.71 33.41
C GLU A 70 -0.33 -18.35 34.54
N GLU A 71 -1.22 -19.30 34.22
CA GLU A 71 -1.98 -20.05 35.20
C GLU A 71 -1.05 -20.90 36.08
N ASN A 72 -0.16 -21.67 35.47
CA ASN A 72 0.85 -22.46 36.20
C ASN A 72 1.79 -21.57 37.04
N ASP A 73 2.13 -20.36 36.59
CA ASP A 73 2.91 -19.39 37.38
C ASP A 73 2.12 -18.87 38.60
N ARG A 74 0.79 -18.73 38.51
CA ARG A 74 -0.08 -18.36 39.63
C ARG A 74 -0.22 -19.50 40.62
N GLU A 75 -0.44 -20.72 40.14
CA GLU A 75 -0.47 -21.93 40.97
C GLU A 75 0.83 -22.12 41.74
N ALA A 76 1.98 -21.94 41.08
CA ALA A 76 3.28 -22.02 41.73
C ALA A 76 3.44 -21.01 42.89
N LYS A 77 2.87 -19.79 42.75
CA LYS A 77 2.87 -18.79 43.83
C LYS A 77 1.96 -19.22 44.99
N GLN A 78 0.76 -19.70 44.70
CA GLN A 78 -0.19 -20.17 45.71
C GLN A 78 0.38 -21.36 46.50
N ALA A 79 0.95 -22.35 45.80
CA ALA A 79 1.59 -23.51 46.44
C ALA A 79 2.77 -23.10 47.33
N LYS A 80 3.54 -22.10 46.91
CA LYS A 80 4.62 -21.53 47.71
C LYS A 80 4.11 -20.87 48.99
N GLU A 81 3.03 -20.08 48.90
CA GLU A 81 2.37 -19.46 50.06
C GLU A 81 1.80 -20.51 51.03
N ALA A 82 1.30 -21.62 50.49
CA ALA A 82 0.84 -22.78 51.26
C ALA A 82 1.97 -23.69 51.78
N ASN A 83 3.24 -23.37 51.55
CA ASN A 83 4.42 -24.20 51.85
C ASN A 83 4.40 -25.61 51.21
N ASN A 84 3.65 -25.82 50.12
CA ASN A 84 3.61 -27.09 49.39
C ASN A 84 4.70 -27.15 48.29
N LYS A 85 5.89 -27.60 48.68
CA LYS A 85 7.06 -27.66 47.78
C LYS A 85 6.87 -28.58 46.56
N THR A 86 6.08 -29.64 46.70
CA THR A 86 5.86 -30.62 45.62
C THR A 86 5.03 -30.00 44.51
N GLU A 87 3.93 -29.33 44.86
CA GLU A 87 3.06 -28.63 43.92
C GLU A 87 3.77 -27.43 43.29
N GLU A 88 4.51 -26.65 44.08
CA GLU A 88 5.30 -25.53 43.56
C GLU A 88 6.28 -25.99 42.46
N LYS A 89 6.97 -27.12 42.69
CA LYS A 89 7.91 -27.67 41.71
C LYS A 89 7.20 -28.12 40.43
N LYS A 90 6.09 -28.85 40.56
CA LYS A 90 5.31 -29.36 39.43
C LYS A 90 4.77 -28.21 38.56
N ALA A 91 4.17 -27.20 39.18
CA ALA A 91 3.62 -26.04 38.48
C ALA A 91 4.73 -25.26 37.73
N LYS A 92 5.92 -25.09 38.32
CA LYS A 92 7.06 -24.45 37.63
C LYS A 92 7.57 -25.26 36.44
N GLU A 93 7.63 -26.58 36.55
CA GLU A 93 8.02 -27.46 35.44
C GLU A 93 7.01 -27.34 34.28
N GLN A 94 5.71 -27.31 34.59
CA GLN A 94 4.66 -27.12 33.58
C GLN A 94 4.69 -25.71 32.96
N ALA A 95 4.89 -24.65 33.75
CA ALA A 95 5.05 -23.30 33.23
C ALA A 95 6.24 -23.19 32.26
N LYS A 96 7.37 -23.83 32.60
CA LYS A 96 8.53 -23.90 31.72
C LYS A 96 8.20 -24.63 30.41
N LEU A 97 7.53 -25.77 30.50
CA LEU A 97 7.10 -26.56 29.35
C LEU A 97 6.22 -25.73 28.39
N ASN A 98 5.18 -25.09 28.92
CA ASN A 98 4.26 -24.24 28.16
C ASN A 98 4.99 -23.06 27.49
N SER A 99 5.97 -22.47 28.19
CA SER A 99 6.81 -21.42 27.59
C SER A 99 7.65 -21.93 26.42
N GLU A 100 8.18 -23.16 26.48
CA GLU A 100 8.94 -23.75 25.38
C GLU A 100 8.03 -24.08 24.19
N ASN A 101 6.81 -24.55 24.45
CA ASN A 101 5.82 -24.87 23.43
C ASN A 101 5.35 -23.60 22.68
N ALA A 102 5.04 -22.53 23.42
CA ALA A 102 4.74 -21.23 22.84
C ALA A 102 5.88 -20.72 21.93
N ASN A 103 7.15 -20.93 22.33
CA ASN A 103 8.30 -20.55 21.50
C ASN A 103 8.38 -21.38 20.21
N CYS A 104 8.08 -22.68 20.25
CA CYS A 104 8.05 -23.54 19.05
C CYS A 104 7.01 -23.05 18.03
N ILE A 105 5.81 -22.67 18.50
CA ILE A 105 4.77 -22.07 17.65
C ILE A 105 5.25 -20.76 17.02
N ARG A 106 5.88 -19.88 17.81
CA ARG A 106 6.42 -18.61 17.31
C ARG A 106 7.50 -18.84 16.25
N ASP A 107 8.39 -19.80 16.48
CA ASP A 107 9.49 -20.11 15.56
C ASP A 107 8.98 -20.72 14.25
N ALA A 108 7.99 -21.62 14.31
CA ALA A 108 7.30 -22.14 13.13
C ALA A 108 6.59 -21.00 12.35
N TRP A 109 5.86 -20.13 13.04
CA TRP A 109 5.20 -18.99 12.42
C TRP A 109 6.18 -18.04 11.71
N ARG A 110 7.34 -17.76 12.34
CA ARG A 110 8.39 -16.93 11.75
C ARG A 110 8.90 -17.45 10.42
N LYS A 111 9.03 -18.78 10.27
CA LYS A 111 9.46 -19.40 9.00
C LYS A 111 8.44 -19.17 7.88
N HIS A 112 7.17 -18.99 8.22
CA HIS A 112 6.06 -18.80 7.28
C HIS A 112 5.50 -17.38 7.29
N LEU A 113 6.25 -16.41 7.84
CA LEU A 113 5.81 -15.02 7.90
C LEU A 113 5.82 -14.42 6.49
N THR A 114 4.66 -14.46 5.83
CA THR A 114 4.47 -13.94 4.48
C THR A 114 3.50 -12.77 4.49
N ALA A 115 3.64 -11.90 3.49
CA ALA A 115 2.65 -10.89 3.19
C ALA A 115 1.85 -11.37 1.98
N ASP A 116 0.54 -11.27 2.09
CA ASP A 116 -0.35 -11.55 0.97
C ASP A 116 -0.34 -10.36 0.02
N LYS A 117 -0.33 -10.64 -1.28
CA LYS A 117 -0.46 -9.58 -2.29
C LYS A 117 -1.91 -9.19 -2.43
N ILE A 118 -2.15 -7.89 -2.51
CA ILE A 118 -3.44 -7.38 -2.97
C ILE A 118 -3.59 -7.66 -4.45
N LYS A 119 -4.78 -8.12 -4.85
CA LYS A 119 -5.13 -8.30 -6.26
C LYS A 119 -5.27 -6.93 -6.92
N GLU A 120 -4.62 -6.76 -8.07
CA GLU A 120 -4.65 -5.51 -8.83
C GLU A 120 -6.08 -5.12 -9.28
N ASP A 121 -6.98 -6.11 -9.42
CA ASP A 121 -8.39 -5.94 -9.80
C ASP A 121 -9.22 -5.04 -8.84
N PHE A 122 -8.74 -4.78 -7.62
CA PHE A 122 -9.49 -3.97 -6.65
C PHE A 122 -9.40 -2.47 -6.88
N HIS A 123 -8.43 -2.00 -7.68
CA HIS A 123 -8.27 -0.58 -8.01
C HIS A 123 -8.34 0.38 -6.80
N PHE A 124 -7.68 0.02 -5.68
CA PHE A 124 -7.71 0.81 -4.44
C PHE A 124 -7.08 2.20 -4.57
N THR A 125 -6.26 2.41 -5.59
CA THR A 125 -5.70 3.70 -5.96
C THR A 125 -6.26 4.13 -7.33
N PRO A 126 -6.62 5.40 -7.51
CA PRO A 126 -7.17 5.88 -8.75
C PRO A 126 -6.07 5.98 -9.81
N ASP A 127 -6.44 5.75 -11.06
CA ASP A 127 -5.61 6.14 -12.19
C ASP A 127 -5.65 7.66 -12.40
N ILE A 128 -4.61 8.21 -13.02
CA ILE A 128 -4.54 9.62 -13.41
C ILE A 128 -5.73 10.02 -14.30
N SER A 129 -6.27 9.09 -15.11
CA SER A 129 -7.46 9.31 -15.93
C SER A 129 -8.70 9.70 -15.12
N ALA A 130 -8.74 9.41 -13.81
CA ALA A 130 -9.83 9.82 -12.93
C ALA A 130 -9.98 11.36 -12.87
N LEU A 131 -8.88 12.11 -13.10
CA LEU A 131 -8.92 13.58 -13.14
C LEU A 131 -9.88 14.11 -14.20
N ASN A 132 -10.13 13.37 -15.30
CA ASN A 132 -11.05 13.79 -16.35
C ASN A 132 -12.47 14.05 -15.87
N PHE A 133 -12.86 13.44 -14.76
CA PHE A 133 -14.20 13.53 -14.16
C PHE A 133 -14.26 14.49 -12.97
N LEU A 134 -13.15 15.14 -12.62
CA LEU A 134 -13.04 16.03 -11.47
C LEU A 134 -13.15 17.52 -11.87
N PRO A 135 -13.41 18.43 -10.91
CA PRO A 135 -13.41 19.88 -11.16
C PRO A 135 -12.10 20.39 -11.77
N SER A 136 -12.16 21.54 -12.44
CA SER A 136 -10.97 22.17 -13.01
C SER A 136 -9.99 22.51 -11.89
N LEU A 137 -8.70 22.47 -12.19
CA LEU A 137 -7.58 22.63 -11.26
C LEU A 137 -7.42 21.50 -10.22
N SER A 138 -8.18 20.41 -10.33
CA SER A 138 -7.87 19.16 -9.62
C SER A 138 -6.52 18.62 -10.08
N PHE A 139 -5.68 18.20 -9.13
CA PHE A 139 -4.41 17.58 -9.43
C PHE A 139 -4.19 16.29 -8.64
N MET A 140 -3.40 15.38 -9.21
CA MET A 140 -2.99 14.14 -8.58
C MET A 140 -1.47 14.04 -8.61
N LEU A 141 -0.90 13.56 -7.50
CA LEU A 141 0.52 13.27 -7.38
C LEU A 141 0.69 11.81 -6.94
N ARG A 142 1.45 11.05 -7.73
CA ARG A 142 1.85 9.67 -7.44
C ARG A 142 3.37 9.60 -7.35
N VAL A 143 3.87 9.19 -6.20
CA VAL A 143 5.30 9.04 -5.92
C VAL A 143 5.59 7.57 -5.67
N PRO A 144 6.14 6.82 -6.65
CA PRO A 144 6.65 5.49 -6.39
C PRO A 144 7.92 5.61 -5.55
N PHE A 145 8.01 4.81 -4.48
CA PHE A 145 9.10 4.90 -3.52
C PHE A 145 9.57 3.52 -3.04
N LYS A 146 10.79 3.53 -2.50
CA LYS A 146 11.44 2.42 -1.83
C LYS A 146 11.87 2.82 -0.43
N LEU A 147 11.59 1.96 0.55
CA LEU A 147 11.95 2.20 1.95
C LEU A 147 13.48 2.16 2.17
N ARG A 148 14.06 3.24 2.70
CA ARG A 148 15.50 3.30 3.07
C ARG A 148 15.78 2.59 4.40
N LYS A 149 14.82 2.69 5.32
CA LYS A 149 14.76 1.94 6.57
C LYS A 149 13.40 1.23 6.66
N PRO A 150 13.26 0.19 7.51
CA PRO A 150 11.98 -0.45 7.71
C PRO A 150 10.87 0.58 8.04
N TYR A 151 9.64 0.26 7.64
CA TYR A 151 8.46 0.99 8.06
C TYR A 151 7.82 0.27 9.24
N LEU A 152 7.54 1.05 10.29
CA LEU A 152 6.90 0.59 11.50
C LEU A 152 5.55 1.26 11.65
N SER A 153 4.55 0.48 12.02
CA SER A 153 3.25 0.96 12.45
C SER A 153 2.71 0.03 13.52
N LYS A 154 1.52 0.34 14.03
CA LYS A 154 0.83 -0.51 14.98
C LYS A 154 -0.52 -0.92 14.39
N ASP A 155 -0.76 -2.23 14.35
CA ASP A 155 -2.08 -2.78 14.08
C ASP A 155 -2.98 -2.69 15.33
N ASP A 156 -4.28 -2.69 15.11
CA ASP A 156 -5.31 -2.61 16.14
C ASP A 156 -5.82 -4.02 16.54
N ARG A 157 -5.26 -5.10 15.96
CA ARG A 157 -5.59 -6.49 16.29
C ARG A 157 -5.26 -6.82 17.75
N ALA A 158 -6.30 -7.16 18.52
CA ALA A 158 -6.18 -7.48 19.94
C ALA A 158 -5.40 -8.77 20.23
N PHE A 159 -5.61 -9.81 19.41
CA PHE A 159 -4.98 -11.11 19.58
C PHE A 159 -3.95 -11.34 18.47
N HIS A 160 -2.73 -10.86 18.72
CA HIS A 160 -1.57 -11.06 17.85
C HIS A 160 -0.45 -11.76 18.61
N LEU A 161 0.38 -12.50 17.87
CA LEU A 161 1.51 -13.27 18.41
C LEU A 161 2.60 -12.36 18.99
N LEU A 162 2.73 -11.15 18.45
CA LEU A 162 3.68 -10.13 18.87
C LEU A 162 2.93 -8.92 19.43
N ASP A 163 3.56 -8.20 20.36
CA ASP A 163 2.97 -6.99 20.93
C ASP A 163 2.89 -5.82 19.93
N ASN A 164 3.75 -5.85 18.91
CA ASN A 164 3.90 -4.78 17.93
C ASN A 164 3.71 -5.32 16.49
N PRO A 165 2.47 -5.71 16.11
CA PRO A 165 2.13 -5.99 14.72
C PRO A 165 2.24 -4.74 13.84
N VAL A 166 2.67 -4.92 12.59
CA VAL A 166 2.54 -3.88 11.57
C VAL A 166 1.08 -3.85 11.10
N ARG A 167 0.58 -2.65 10.80
CA ARG A 167 -0.78 -2.46 10.30
C ARG A 167 -1.00 -3.21 8.98
N LYS A 168 -2.08 -3.96 8.88
CA LYS A 168 -2.50 -4.70 7.69
C LYS A 168 -3.91 -4.32 7.24
N ASP A 169 -4.18 -4.54 5.96
CA ASP A 169 -5.54 -4.58 5.46
C ASP A 169 -6.32 -5.73 6.14
N LYS A 170 -7.60 -5.49 6.44
CA LYS A 170 -8.42 -6.45 7.20
C LYS A 170 -8.78 -7.69 6.39
N VAL A 171 -8.96 -7.55 5.08
CA VAL A 171 -9.45 -8.63 4.21
C VAL A 171 -8.27 -9.43 3.66
N PHE A 172 -7.29 -8.74 3.09
CA PHE A 172 -6.15 -9.38 2.42
C PHE A 172 -4.98 -9.62 3.35
N GLN A 173 -4.98 -9.11 4.59
CA GLN A 173 -3.86 -9.25 5.53
C GLN A 173 -2.53 -8.70 4.98
N THR A 174 -2.60 -7.81 4.00
CA THR A 174 -1.46 -7.15 3.38
C THR A 174 -0.99 -5.96 4.22
N PRO A 175 0.30 -5.87 4.57
CA PRO A 175 0.84 -4.70 5.27
C PRO A 175 0.56 -3.40 4.51
N MET A 176 0.17 -2.34 5.23
CA MET A 176 -0.21 -1.09 4.60
C MET A 176 0.15 0.16 5.40
N VAL A 177 0.28 1.28 4.70
CA VAL A 177 0.10 2.62 5.25
C VAL A 177 -1.35 3.04 4.98
N ALA A 178 -2.11 3.31 6.04
CA ALA A 178 -3.49 3.78 5.88
C ALA A 178 -3.53 5.23 5.39
N SER A 179 -4.60 5.61 4.67
CA SER A 179 -4.85 7.00 4.24
C SER A 179 -4.76 8.01 5.39
N THR A 180 -5.28 7.65 6.56
CA THR A 180 -5.22 8.50 7.76
C THR A 180 -3.81 8.67 8.29
N SER A 181 -2.97 7.63 8.17
CA SER A 181 -1.55 7.69 8.52
C SER A 181 -0.78 8.61 7.58
N TRP A 182 -1.07 8.58 6.28
CA TRP A 182 -0.50 9.52 5.32
C TRP A 182 -0.93 10.96 5.59
N LYS A 183 -2.23 11.18 5.84
CA LYS A 183 -2.75 12.50 6.23
C LYS A 183 -2.03 13.04 7.47
N GLY A 184 -1.88 12.22 8.50
CA GLY A 184 -1.18 12.58 9.73
C GLY A 184 0.30 12.87 9.52
N ALA A 185 0.99 12.04 8.71
CA ALA A 185 2.39 12.22 8.40
C ALA A 185 2.65 13.53 7.63
N LEU A 186 1.83 13.85 6.63
CA LEU A 186 1.97 15.09 5.87
C LEU A 186 1.68 16.32 6.75
N ARG A 187 0.62 16.26 7.58
CA ARG A 187 0.30 17.33 8.53
C ARG A 187 1.45 17.56 9.52
N ALA A 188 2.04 16.48 10.05
CA ALA A 188 3.17 16.56 10.95
C ALA A 188 4.43 17.14 10.28
N ALA A 189 4.71 16.76 9.02
CA ALA A 189 5.81 17.33 8.26
C ALA A 189 5.62 18.84 8.01
N LEU A 190 4.41 19.26 7.65
CA LEU A 190 4.08 20.68 7.45
C LEU A 190 4.18 21.48 8.76
N TRP A 191 3.79 20.89 9.89
CA TRP A 191 3.98 21.50 11.20
C TRP A 191 5.47 21.76 11.51
N GLN A 192 6.35 20.80 11.18
CA GLN A 192 7.81 20.98 11.35
C GLN A 192 8.39 22.05 10.41
N LEU A 193 7.70 22.36 9.32
CA LEU A 193 8.02 23.46 8.40
C LEU A 193 7.38 24.80 8.80
N ASP A 194 6.88 24.91 10.04
CA ASP A 194 6.23 26.09 10.65
C ASP A 194 4.84 26.44 10.07
N TYR A 195 4.16 25.49 9.43
CA TYR A 195 2.75 25.62 9.05
C TYR A 195 1.85 25.02 10.14
N LYS A 196 1.48 25.86 11.10
CA LYS A 196 0.67 25.48 12.28
C LYS A 196 -0.82 25.32 11.94
N GLU A 197 -1.57 24.77 12.90
CA GLU A 197 -3.00 24.45 12.76
C GLU A 197 -3.90 25.64 12.40
N ASN A 198 -3.59 26.84 12.88
CA ASN A 198 -4.38 28.05 12.61
C ASN A 198 -4.09 28.66 11.22
N ASN A 199 -3.22 28.03 10.42
CA ASN A 199 -2.95 28.50 9.07
C ASN A 199 -4.13 28.16 8.16
N GLU A 200 -4.75 29.17 7.55
CA GLU A 200 -5.90 29.01 6.64
C GLU A 200 -5.65 28.00 5.52
N GLN A 201 -4.41 27.93 5.03
CA GLN A 201 -4.02 26.97 4.00
C GLN A 201 -4.01 25.53 4.53
N ILE A 202 -3.58 25.31 5.78
CA ILE A 202 -3.62 23.99 6.43
C ILE A 202 -5.07 23.56 6.64
N ILE A 203 -5.92 24.46 7.13
CA ILE A 203 -7.36 24.19 7.30
C ILE A 203 -8.00 23.83 5.96
N ARG A 204 -7.69 24.58 4.89
CA ARG A 204 -8.20 24.31 3.54
C ARG A 204 -7.75 22.96 2.98
N LEU A 205 -6.48 22.59 3.19
CA LEU A 205 -5.92 21.33 2.70
C LEU A 205 -6.43 20.11 3.47
N PHE A 206 -6.48 20.18 4.81
CA PHE A 206 -6.75 19.04 5.68
C PHE A 206 -8.18 18.99 6.25
N GLY A 207 -8.90 20.10 6.20
CA GLY A 207 -10.20 20.31 6.85
C GLY A 207 -10.06 20.71 8.31
N ASP A 208 -11.16 21.20 8.88
CA ASP A 208 -11.27 21.57 10.30
C ASP A 208 -11.92 20.44 11.12
N ASP A 209 -11.76 20.50 12.45
CA ASP A 209 -12.40 19.58 13.37
C ASP A 209 -13.92 19.80 13.36
N ARG A 210 -14.66 18.70 13.18
CA ARG A 210 -16.12 18.68 13.04
C ARG A 210 -16.81 18.69 14.40
N GLU A 211 -16.40 19.56 15.30
CA GLU A 211 -17.10 19.71 16.59
C GLU A 211 -18.50 20.31 16.39
N ASP A 212 -18.72 21.06 15.30
CA ASP A 212 -20.01 21.63 14.88
C ASP A 212 -20.40 21.26 13.43
N GLU A 213 -21.69 21.43 13.07
CA GLU A 213 -22.24 21.29 11.70
C GLU A 213 -21.59 22.22 10.64
N LYS A 214 -20.71 23.12 11.07
CA LYS A 214 -19.95 24.07 10.23
C LYS A 214 -18.60 23.53 9.74
N GLY A 215 -18.21 22.32 10.15
CA GLY A 215 -16.90 21.76 9.79
C GLY A 215 -16.71 21.61 8.27
N GLN A 216 -15.59 22.12 7.76
CA GLN A 216 -15.25 22.05 6.33
C GLN A 216 -14.36 20.83 6.04
N ALA A 217 -14.69 20.08 4.98
CA ALA A 217 -13.79 19.04 4.48
C ALA A 217 -12.49 19.66 3.93
N GLY A 218 -11.39 18.92 4.02
CA GLY A 218 -10.13 19.29 3.36
C GLY A 218 -10.17 19.01 1.86
N ARG A 219 -9.34 19.74 1.10
CA ARG A 219 -9.17 19.52 -0.34
C ARG A 219 -8.25 18.34 -0.69
N LEU A 220 -7.52 17.79 0.27
CA LEU A 220 -6.62 16.64 0.07
C LEU A 220 -7.28 15.30 0.42
N TYR A 221 -7.17 14.37 -0.52
CA TYR A 221 -7.59 12.99 -0.41
C TYR A 221 -6.36 12.08 -0.49
N PHE A 222 -6.21 11.19 0.49
CA PHE A 222 -5.07 10.30 0.62
C PHE A 222 -5.49 8.87 0.33
N TYR A 223 -4.67 8.15 -0.41
CA TYR A 223 -4.91 6.74 -0.70
C TYR A 223 -3.95 5.85 0.11
N PRO A 224 -4.38 4.62 0.46
CA PRO A 224 -3.53 3.69 1.17
C PRO A 224 -2.36 3.23 0.29
N THR A 225 -1.25 2.88 0.92
CA THR A 225 -0.13 2.22 0.26
C THR A 225 -0.05 0.79 0.78
N PHE A 226 0.08 -0.17 -0.11
CA PHE A 226 0.17 -1.59 0.26
C PHE A 226 1.55 -2.15 -0.07
N PHE A 227 2.00 -3.11 0.73
CA PHE A 227 3.30 -3.75 0.57
C PHE A 227 3.15 -5.26 0.46
N ASP A 228 3.99 -5.89 -0.36
CA ASP A 228 4.00 -7.34 -0.56
C ASP A 228 5.02 -8.06 0.33
N LYS A 229 5.57 -7.36 1.33
CA LYS A 229 6.59 -7.90 2.24
C LYS A 229 6.32 -7.50 3.67
N ILE A 230 6.62 -8.45 4.54
CA ILE A 230 6.62 -8.32 5.99
C ILE A 230 7.98 -8.80 6.51
N GLY A 231 8.43 -8.20 7.61
CA GLY A 231 9.70 -8.52 8.24
C GLY A 231 9.61 -8.38 9.75
N LEU A 232 10.71 -8.72 10.41
CA LEU A 232 10.80 -8.67 11.86
C LEU A 232 12.04 -7.86 12.28
N GLU A 233 11.81 -6.75 12.96
CA GLU A 233 12.83 -5.95 13.62
C GLU A 233 12.94 -6.34 15.10
N VAL A 234 14.16 -6.26 15.64
CA VAL A 234 14.44 -6.58 17.04
C VAL A 234 15.13 -5.39 17.70
N ILE A 235 14.49 -4.83 18.72
CA ILE A 235 15.06 -3.76 19.53
C ILE A 235 15.33 -4.32 20.91
N ASN A 236 16.58 -4.28 21.36
CA ASN A 236 16.95 -4.66 22.72
C ASN A 236 17.33 -3.42 23.54
N PRO A 237 16.43 -2.87 24.38
CA PRO A 237 16.77 -1.72 25.22
C PRO A 237 17.81 -2.12 26.28
N HIS A 238 18.92 -1.38 26.32
CA HIS A 238 19.95 -1.54 27.35
C HIS A 238 19.77 -0.53 28.47
N ASP A 239 20.03 -0.96 29.72
CA ASP A 239 20.15 -0.06 30.85
C ASP A 239 21.46 0.74 30.71
N PRO A 240 21.41 2.08 30.62
CA PRO A 240 22.61 2.91 30.44
C PRO A 240 23.63 2.76 31.57
N LYS A 241 23.20 2.42 32.79
CA LYS A 241 24.09 2.31 33.96
C LYS A 241 24.77 0.94 34.05
N LYS A 242 24.07 -0.12 33.61
CA LYS A 242 24.54 -1.50 33.76
C LYS A 242 25.08 -2.10 32.46
N GLY A 243 24.77 -1.51 31.31
CA GLY A 243 25.08 -2.04 29.98
C GLY A 243 24.30 -3.32 29.62
N THR A 244 23.58 -3.90 30.56
CA THR A 244 22.77 -5.11 30.39
C THR A 244 21.38 -4.78 29.84
N SER A 245 20.73 -5.76 29.21
CA SER A 245 19.35 -5.61 28.74
C SER A 245 18.40 -5.28 29.90
N ALA A 246 17.57 -4.25 29.74
CA ALA A 246 16.63 -3.82 30.78
C ALA A 246 15.36 -4.67 30.83
N ARG A 247 14.86 -5.12 29.66
CA ARG A 247 13.61 -5.88 29.53
C ARG A 247 13.66 -7.03 28.51
N GLY A 248 14.84 -7.31 27.94
CA GLY A 248 15.01 -8.29 26.87
C GLY A 248 14.73 -7.73 25.46
N PRO A 249 14.90 -8.56 24.42
CA PRO A 249 14.60 -8.18 23.04
C PRO A 249 13.11 -7.98 22.81
N ILE A 250 12.76 -6.85 22.19
CA ILE A 250 11.41 -6.50 21.74
C ILE A 250 11.31 -6.80 20.26
N TYR A 251 10.39 -7.69 19.91
CA TYR A 251 10.10 -8.05 18.53
C TYR A 251 9.04 -7.12 17.95
N ILE A 252 9.32 -6.55 16.79
CA ILE A 252 8.46 -5.60 16.10
C ILE A 252 8.28 -6.06 14.66
N GLU A 253 7.05 -6.35 14.30
CA GLU A 253 6.70 -6.64 12.92
C GLU A 253 6.77 -5.35 12.10
N CYS A 254 7.31 -5.43 10.89
CA CYS A 254 7.59 -4.27 10.06
C CYS A 254 7.37 -4.57 8.60
N VAL A 255 7.35 -3.51 7.78
CA VAL A 255 7.65 -3.65 6.36
C VAL A 255 9.16 -3.45 6.19
N PRO A 256 9.88 -4.42 5.61
CA PRO A 256 11.33 -4.40 5.59
C PRO A 256 11.88 -3.28 4.71
N LYS A 257 13.14 -2.92 4.95
CA LYS A 257 13.93 -2.07 4.04
C LYS A 257 13.83 -2.60 2.61
N ASN A 258 13.89 -1.71 1.64
CA ASN A 258 13.83 -1.99 0.21
C ASN A 258 12.46 -2.44 -0.32
N ALA A 259 11.42 -2.57 0.53
CA ALA A 259 10.07 -2.73 0.03
C ALA A 259 9.62 -1.47 -0.71
N THR A 260 8.80 -1.67 -1.73
CA THR A 260 8.33 -0.64 -2.65
C THR A 260 6.86 -0.35 -2.40
N GLY A 261 6.44 0.89 -2.63
CA GLY A 261 5.06 1.30 -2.56
C GLY A 261 4.83 2.60 -3.30
N ASP A 262 3.56 2.95 -3.47
CA ASP A 262 3.14 4.20 -4.10
C ASP A 262 2.49 5.11 -3.07
N PHE A 263 2.99 6.33 -2.94
CA PHE A 263 2.27 7.40 -2.25
C PHE A 263 1.39 8.12 -3.27
N VAL A 264 0.08 8.16 -3.03
CA VAL A 264 -0.89 8.81 -3.94
C VAL A 264 -1.73 9.81 -3.16
N ILE A 265 -1.74 11.05 -3.64
CA ILE A 265 -2.56 12.13 -3.11
C ILE A 265 -3.34 12.81 -4.23
N LEU A 266 -4.60 13.13 -3.97
CA LEU A 266 -5.51 13.81 -4.88
C LEU A 266 -5.98 15.12 -4.24
N TYR A 267 -5.89 16.21 -5.00
CA TYR A 267 -6.43 17.51 -4.64
C TYR A 267 -7.70 17.79 -5.43
N ILE A 268 -8.77 18.16 -4.73
CA ILE A 268 -10.01 18.59 -5.33
C ILE A 268 -10.35 20.01 -4.85
N PRO A 269 -10.32 21.01 -5.73
CA PRO A 269 -10.82 22.33 -5.39
C PRO A 269 -12.35 22.29 -5.35
N PHE A 270 -12.92 22.76 -4.23
CA PHE A 270 -14.35 22.99 -4.10
C PHE A 270 -14.60 24.32 -3.39
N GLY A 271 -15.75 24.92 -3.68
CA GLY A 271 -16.10 26.28 -3.26
C GLY A 271 -15.62 27.34 -4.25
N LYS A 272 -15.56 28.60 -3.79
CA LYS A 272 -14.96 29.70 -4.58
C LYS A 272 -13.45 29.52 -4.54
N THR A 273 -12.86 29.11 -5.66
CA THR A 273 -11.43 28.87 -5.80
C THR A 273 -10.89 29.76 -6.92
N ASN A 274 -9.72 30.37 -6.70
CA ASN A 274 -8.97 31.06 -7.74
C ASN A 274 -7.63 30.34 -7.99
N GLU A 275 -7.06 30.52 -9.18
CA GLU A 275 -5.83 29.84 -9.60
C GLU A 275 -4.64 30.13 -8.69
N SER A 276 -4.55 31.35 -8.15
CA SER A 276 -3.50 31.74 -7.19
C SER A 276 -3.56 30.95 -5.88
N GLU A 277 -4.77 30.62 -5.41
CA GLU A 277 -4.96 29.79 -4.22
C GLU A 277 -4.52 28.35 -4.50
N VAL A 278 -4.91 27.77 -5.64
CA VAL A 278 -4.48 26.43 -6.03
C VAL A 278 -2.98 26.36 -6.23
N ALA A 279 -2.38 27.39 -6.83
CA ALA A 279 -0.93 27.51 -7.00
C ALA A 279 -0.19 27.45 -5.66
N LYS A 280 -0.63 28.24 -4.67
CA LYS A 280 -0.07 28.21 -3.30
C LYS A 280 -0.27 26.85 -2.64
N ASP A 281 -1.45 26.26 -2.80
CA ASP A 281 -1.77 24.92 -2.26
C ASP A 281 -0.86 23.85 -2.83
N LEU A 282 -0.65 23.88 -4.14
CA LEU A 282 0.24 22.96 -4.85
C LEU A 282 1.69 23.11 -4.38
N GLU A 283 2.20 24.34 -4.25
CA GLU A 283 3.55 24.60 -3.71
C GLU A 283 3.72 24.04 -2.30
N LEU A 284 2.73 24.26 -1.42
CA LEU A 284 2.81 23.75 -0.06
C LEU A 284 2.74 22.22 -0.01
N VAL A 285 1.88 21.61 -0.82
CA VAL A 285 1.76 20.15 -0.92
C VAL A 285 3.06 19.54 -1.42
N ALA A 286 3.67 20.08 -2.48
CA ALA A 286 4.94 19.59 -3.00
C ALA A 286 6.05 19.66 -1.95
N LYS A 287 6.20 20.82 -1.29
CA LYS A 287 7.17 21.04 -0.21
C LYS A 287 6.95 20.08 0.97
N GLY A 288 5.70 19.90 1.37
CA GLY A 288 5.33 19.00 2.47
C GLY A 288 5.61 17.54 2.14
N VAL A 289 5.29 17.09 0.92
CA VAL A 289 5.52 15.71 0.46
C VAL A 289 7.01 15.41 0.38
N GLU A 290 7.80 16.34 -0.17
CA GLU A 290 9.26 16.21 -0.22
C GLU A 290 9.86 16.05 1.18
N ALA A 291 9.50 16.93 2.12
CA ALA A 291 10.00 16.88 3.48
C ALA A 291 9.50 15.63 4.24
N MET A 292 8.24 15.25 4.07
CA MET A 292 7.65 14.05 4.68
C MET A 292 8.39 12.78 4.23
N LEU A 293 8.63 12.63 2.92
CA LEU A 293 9.21 11.39 2.37
C LEU A 293 10.73 11.30 2.57
N THR A 294 11.44 12.43 2.56
CA THR A 294 12.92 12.43 2.51
C THR A 294 13.60 12.83 3.81
N VAL A 295 12.94 13.61 4.67
CA VAL A 295 13.54 14.16 5.91
C VAL A 295 12.88 13.57 7.15
N TYR A 296 11.57 13.74 7.30
CA TYR A 296 10.86 13.37 8.53
C TYR A 296 10.44 11.90 8.58
N GLY A 297 10.12 11.29 7.44
CA GLY A 297 9.59 9.94 7.36
C GLY A 297 8.14 9.82 7.83
N PHE A 298 7.57 8.62 7.73
CA PHE A 298 6.20 8.30 8.14
C PHE A 298 6.13 7.04 9.02
N GLY A 299 5.05 6.92 9.80
CA GLY A 299 4.85 5.80 10.73
C GLY A 299 5.46 6.06 12.11
N ALA A 300 6.01 5.01 12.73
CA ALA A 300 6.57 5.06 14.08
C ALA A 300 8.10 5.15 14.07
N LYS A 301 8.67 5.70 15.15
CA LYS A 301 10.12 5.86 15.37
C LYS A 301 10.84 6.66 14.28
N THR A 302 10.14 7.63 13.69
CA THR A 302 10.66 8.55 12.66
C THR A 302 11.91 9.32 13.10
N SER A 303 12.02 9.68 14.38
CA SER A 303 13.24 10.32 14.94
C SER A 303 14.51 9.47 14.82
N SER A 304 14.38 8.15 14.64
CA SER A 304 15.50 7.24 14.36
C SER A 304 15.66 6.95 12.85
N GLY A 305 14.96 7.69 11.99
CA GLY A 305 14.98 7.60 10.53
C GLY A 305 14.11 6.49 9.94
N PHE A 306 13.20 5.89 10.71
CA PHE A 306 12.24 4.90 10.19
C PHE A 306 11.21 5.58 9.27
N GLY A 307 10.75 4.84 8.25
CA GLY A 307 9.79 5.36 7.27
C GLY A 307 10.32 6.46 6.35
N VAL A 308 11.63 6.68 6.29
CA VAL A 308 12.26 7.52 5.25
C VAL A 308 12.39 6.71 3.96
N VAL A 309 12.12 7.34 2.83
CA VAL A 309 12.11 6.68 1.52
C VAL A 309 13.08 7.30 0.53
N GLU A 310 13.28 6.58 -0.55
CA GLU A 310 13.91 7.00 -1.79
C GLU A 310 12.89 6.88 -2.92
N VAL A 311 12.84 7.85 -3.81
CA VAL A 311 11.99 7.76 -5.00
C VAL A 311 12.49 6.60 -5.87
N SER A 312 11.58 5.70 -6.24
CA SER A 312 11.91 4.53 -7.04
C SER A 312 11.08 4.52 -8.32
N GLY A 313 11.48 5.35 -9.29
CA GLY A 313 10.80 5.48 -10.58
C GLY A 313 10.47 6.92 -10.92
N LYS A 314 9.53 7.09 -11.86
CA LYS A 314 9.02 8.39 -12.26
C LYS A 314 7.92 8.85 -11.30
N VAL A 315 8.03 10.07 -10.80
CA VAL A 315 6.96 10.73 -10.07
C VAL A 315 5.95 11.21 -11.08
N ASP A 316 4.71 10.74 -11.01
CA ASP A 316 3.66 11.16 -11.93
C ASP A 316 2.84 12.29 -11.31
N PHE A 317 2.72 13.38 -12.03
CA PHE A 317 1.86 14.51 -11.68
C PHE A 317 0.94 14.84 -12.85
N ALA A 318 -0.31 15.10 -12.53
CA ALA A 318 -1.27 15.56 -13.52
C ALA A 318 -2.22 16.58 -12.90
N ILE A 319 -2.60 17.58 -13.70
CA ILE A 319 -3.55 18.63 -13.31
C ILE A 319 -4.55 18.86 -14.43
N ARG A 320 -5.82 19.02 -14.06
CA ARG A 320 -6.90 19.39 -14.98
C ARG A 320 -6.92 20.90 -15.19
N ALA A 321 -5.99 21.41 -15.96
CA ALA A 321 -5.90 22.82 -16.32
C ALA A 321 -5.72 22.97 -17.84
N ASP A 322 -6.26 24.06 -18.40
CA ASP A 322 -6.01 24.43 -19.79
C ASP A 322 -4.62 25.07 -19.89
N TRP A 323 -3.62 24.24 -20.17
CA TRP A 323 -2.24 24.70 -20.25
C TRP A 323 -1.57 24.14 -21.50
N SER A 324 -1.50 24.99 -22.51
CA SER A 324 -1.01 24.67 -23.85
C SER A 324 0.50 24.44 -23.95
N GLU A 325 1.31 24.78 -22.95
CA GLU A 325 2.79 24.74 -23.06
C GLU A 325 3.45 23.41 -22.63
N LEU A 326 2.71 22.49 -22.01
CA LEU A 326 3.26 21.21 -21.52
C LEU A 326 2.42 19.99 -21.95
N ALA A 327 1.67 20.10 -23.06
CA ALA A 327 1.17 18.90 -23.72
C ALA A 327 2.38 18.00 -24.05
N GLU A 328 2.49 16.85 -23.38
CA GLU A 328 3.44 15.83 -23.78
C GLU A 328 3.24 15.61 -25.28
N THR A 329 4.28 15.92 -26.06
CA THR A 329 4.37 15.41 -27.42
C THR A 329 4.57 13.91 -27.29
N SER A 330 3.46 13.19 -27.10
CA SER A 330 3.44 11.77 -27.44
C SER A 330 4.05 11.68 -28.85
N PRO A 331 5.11 10.87 -29.07
CA PRO A 331 5.60 10.68 -30.42
C PRO A 331 4.40 10.24 -31.26
N PRO A 332 4.11 10.90 -32.39
CA PRO A 332 2.88 10.63 -33.12
C PRO A 332 2.86 9.13 -33.41
N ALA A 333 1.87 8.45 -32.83
CA ALA A 333 1.53 7.11 -33.28
C ALA A 333 1.34 7.25 -34.79
N LYS A 334 2.17 6.57 -35.59
CA LYS A 334 2.14 6.66 -37.06
C LYS A 334 0.68 6.61 -37.49
N GLN A 335 0.15 7.73 -37.98
CA GLN A 335 -1.22 7.80 -38.46
C GLN A 335 -1.39 6.68 -39.50
N PRO A 336 -2.45 5.85 -39.38
CA PRO A 336 -2.67 4.77 -40.32
C PRO A 336 -2.72 5.31 -41.75
N GLU A 337 -2.04 4.66 -42.69
CA GLU A 337 -1.85 5.16 -44.06
C GLU A 337 -3.16 5.41 -44.84
N PHE A 338 -4.30 4.95 -44.34
CA PHE A 338 -5.62 5.16 -44.94
C PHE A 338 -6.32 6.46 -44.50
N LEU A 339 -5.76 7.20 -43.54
CA LEU A 339 -6.27 8.51 -43.09
C LEU A 339 -5.45 9.67 -43.69
N ASN A 340 -6.11 10.80 -43.91
CA ASN A 340 -5.49 12.10 -44.15
C ASN A 340 -4.99 12.69 -42.83
N ASP A 341 -4.17 13.73 -42.93
CA ASP A 341 -3.65 14.46 -41.77
C ASP A 341 -4.78 15.04 -40.90
N ASP A 342 -5.91 15.39 -41.52
CA ASP A 342 -7.14 15.87 -40.86
C ASP A 342 -7.96 14.76 -40.16
N GLY A 343 -7.46 13.52 -40.10
CA GLY A 343 -8.13 12.38 -39.47
C GLY A 343 -9.28 11.76 -40.28
N ASN A 344 -9.60 12.30 -41.45
CA ASN A 344 -10.61 11.78 -42.36
C ASN A 344 -10.06 10.70 -43.29
N LEU A 345 -10.93 9.79 -43.73
CA LEU A 345 -10.56 8.73 -44.68
C LEU A 345 -10.08 9.32 -46.02
N LYS A 346 -8.98 8.81 -46.57
CA LYS A 346 -8.48 9.22 -47.89
C LYS A 346 -9.56 9.05 -48.97
N GLN A 347 -9.70 10.03 -49.85
CA GLN A 347 -10.70 10.05 -50.94
C GLN A 347 -10.66 8.80 -51.83
N GLY A 348 -9.51 8.15 -51.96
CA GLY A 348 -9.37 6.90 -52.72
C GLY A 348 -10.22 5.74 -52.20
N PHE A 349 -10.64 5.77 -50.93
CA PHE A 349 -11.53 4.77 -50.33
C PHE A 349 -13.02 5.12 -50.44
N LEU A 350 -13.36 6.31 -50.94
CA LEU A 350 -14.72 6.83 -50.99
C LEU A 350 -15.25 6.94 -52.43
N ASN A 351 -16.53 6.69 -52.62
CA ASN A 351 -17.26 6.97 -53.84
C ASN A 351 -17.58 8.48 -53.95
N PRO A 352 -17.92 8.99 -55.15
CA PRO A 352 -18.29 10.39 -55.34
C PRO A 352 -19.48 10.85 -54.47
N ASP A 353 -20.32 9.91 -54.04
CA ASP A 353 -21.46 10.14 -53.13
C ASP A 353 -21.07 10.10 -51.64
N GLY A 354 -19.78 9.95 -51.32
CA GLY A 354 -19.27 9.86 -49.95
C GLY A 354 -19.38 8.46 -49.32
N SER A 355 -19.95 7.47 -50.00
CA SER A 355 -20.03 6.10 -49.49
C SER A 355 -18.69 5.36 -49.60
N PHE A 356 -18.44 4.39 -48.71
CA PHE A 356 -17.20 3.60 -48.74
C PHE A 356 -17.17 2.63 -49.94
N LYS A 357 -16.07 2.62 -50.70
CA LYS A 357 -15.89 1.73 -51.85
C LYS A 357 -15.93 0.26 -51.43
N THR A 358 -16.67 -0.55 -52.16
CA THR A 358 -16.55 -2.01 -52.07
C THR A 358 -15.16 -2.46 -52.55
N GLU A 359 -14.70 -3.64 -52.11
CA GLU A 359 -13.34 -4.11 -52.43
C GLU A 359 -13.11 -4.22 -53.95
N LYS A 360 -14.17 -4.56 -54.71
CA LYS A 360 -14.13 -4.59 -56.18
C LYS A 360 -13.93 -3.18 -56.77
N GLN A 361 -14.66 -2.18 -56.27
CA GLN A 361 -14.54 -0.78 -56.73
C GLN A 361 -13.18 -0.19 -56.36
N TYR A 362 -12.65 -0.51 -55.17
CA TYR A 362 -11.33 -0.06 -54.75
C TYR A 362 -10.21 -0.67 -55.60
N LYS A 363 -10.29 -1.95 -55.96
CA LYS A 363 -9.35 -2.59 -56.89
C LYS A 363 -9.32 -1.92 -58.27
N ILE A 364 -10.49 -1.57 -58.82
CA ILE A 364 -10.61 -0.88 -60.11
C ILE A 364 -9.99 0.53 -60.01
N PHE A 365 -10.21 1.23 -58.90
CA PHE A 365 -9.60 2.54 -58.65
C PHE A 365 -8.07 2.47 -58.55
N LEU A 366 -7.51 1.46 -57.88
CA LEU A 366 -6.06 1.31 -57.80
C LEU A 366 -5.44 0.95 -59.16
N GLN A 367 -6.13 0.16 -59.98
CA GLN A 367 -5.70 -0.14 -61.36
C GLN A 367 -5.63 1.12 -62.23
N SER A 368 -6.57 2.06 -62.10
CA SER A 368 -6.52 3.33 -62.84
C SER A 368 -5.43 4.29 -62.34
N GLN A 369 -4.93 4.08 -61.12
CA GLN A 369 -3.82 4.83 -60.51
C GLN A 369 -2.47 4.11 -60.61
N GLY A 370 -2.40 2.96 -61.29
CA GLY A 370 -1.16 2.17 -61.46
C GLY A 370 -0.61 1.57 -60.15
N THR A 371 -1.46 1.38 -59.13
CA THR A 371 -1.06 0.89 -57.80
C THR A 371 -1.64 -0.50 -57.50
N ASN A 372 -0.93 -1.27 -56.67
CA ASN A 372 -1.33 -2.64 -56.31
C ASN A 372 -2.28 -2.66 -55.10
N HIS A 373 -3.23 -3.59 -55.12
CA HIS A 373 -4.20 -3.76 -54.02
C HIS A 373 -3.55 -4.33 -52.75
N ASN A 374 -3.53 -3.53 -51.68
CA ASN A 374 -3.17 -4.00 -50.34
C ASN A 374 -4.44 -4.39 -49.57
N LYS A 375 -4.67 -5.71 -49.45
CA LYS A 375 -5.85 -6.26 -48.77
C LYS A 375 -5.91 -5.90 -47.29
N LYS A 376 -4.77 -5.81 -46.61
CA LYS A 376 -4.70 -5.48 -45.18
C LYS A 376 -5.10 -4.03 -44.94
N LEU A 377 -4.54 -3.11 -45.73
CA LEU A 377 -4.88 -1.68 -45.67
C LEU A 377 -6.38 -1.42 -45.89
N TYR A 378 -6.98 -2.11 -46.87
CA TYR A 378 -8.42 -2.01 -47.12
C TYR A 378 -9.28 -2.53 -45.96
N GLN A 379 -8.88 -3.65 -45.35
CA GLN A 379 -9.60 -4.21 -44.20
C GLN A 379 -9.46 -3.34 -42.95
N ASP A 380 -8.29 -2.74 -42.73
CA ASP A 380 -8.06 -1.83 -41.60
C ASP A 380 -8.91 -0.56 -41.74
N ALA A 381 -8.97 0.02 -42.95
CA ALA A 381 -9.84 1.16 -43.27
C ALA A 381 -11.34 0.83 -43.05
N LYS A 382 -11.78 -0.36 -43.47
CA LYS A 382 -13.17 -0.80 -43.30
C LYS A 382 -13.54 -0.98 -41.83
N LYS A 383 -12.67 -1.64 -41.04
CA LYS A 383 -12.88 -1.81 -39.59
C LYS A 383 -12.91 -0.48 -38.85
N TRP A 384 -12.04 0.45 -39.24
CA TRP A 384 -12.01 1.79 -38.67
C TRP A 384 -13.33 2.54 -38.92
N LEU A 385 -13.89 2.47 -40.14
CA LEU A 385 -15.18 3.09 -40.45
C LEU A 385 -16.33 2.45 -39.65
N GLU A 386 -16.35 1.12 -39.53
CA GLU A 386 -17.34 0.39 -38.74
C GLU A 386 -17.27 0.70 -37.24
N ALA A 387 -16.07 0.98 -36.71
CA ALA A 387 -15.86 1.41 -35.33
C ALA A 387 -16.34 2.85 -35.10
N ASN A 388 -15.99 3.78 -35.98
CA ASN A 388 -16.40 5.19 -35.89
C ASN A 388 -17.92 5.38 -36.11
N ALA A 389 -18.54 4.55 -36.93
CA ALA A 389 -20.00 4.55 -37.08
C ALA A 389 -20.73 4.10 -35.79
N LYS A 390 -20.08 3.28 -34.96
CA LYS A 390 -20.58 2.91 -33.63
C LYS A 390 -20.32 3.98 -32.58
N GLU A 391 -19.17 4.67 -32.64
CA GLU A 391 -18.84 5.79 -31.75
C GLU A 391 -19.70 7.03 -32.04
N SER A 392 -20.12 7.27 -33.29
CA SER A 392 -21.01 8.38 -33.65
C SER A 392 -22.41 8.26 -33.04
N ALA A 393 -22.79 7.08 -32.54
CA ALA A 393 -24.02 6.86 -31.79
C ALA A 393 -23.86 7.06 -30.26
N SER A 394 -22.65 7.30 -29.78
CA SER A 394 -22.35 7.64 -28.38
C SER A 394 -21.59 8.97 -28.35
N GLU A 395 -22.33 10.06 -28.14
CA GLU A 395 -21.80 11.42 -28.05
C GLU A 395 -20.44 11.50 -27.33
N SER A 396 -19.44 11.96 -28.08
CA SER A 396 -18.16 12.40 -27.57
C SER A 396 -18.37 13.63 -26.67
N LYS A 397 -18.39 13.43 -25.36
CA LYS A 397 -18.06 14.52 -24.42
C LYS A 397 -16.60 14.86 -24.63
N SER A 398 -16.32 16.02 -25.21
CA SER A 398 -14.97 16.58 -25.33
C SER A 398 -14.28 16.58 -23.96
N LEU A 399 -13.28 15.73 -23.80
CA LEU A 399 -12.40 15.74 -22.63
C LEU A 399 -11.63 17.07 -22.65
N GLN A 400 -11.86 17.87 -21.62
CA GLN A 400 -11.16 19.14 -21.38
C GLN A 400 -9.64 18.90 -21.23
N PRO A 401 -8.79 19.91 -21.48
CA PRO A 401 -7.34 19.76 -21.44
C PRO A 401 -6.83 19.28 -20.06
N MET A 402 -5.89 18.34 -20.10
CA MET A 402 -5.21 17.77 -18.94
C MET A 402 -3.71 17.82 -19.21
N ALA A 403 -2.97 18.50 -18.33
CA ALA A 403 -1.52 18.50 -18.38
C ALA A 403 -0.98 17.34 -17.54
N LYS A 404 -0.06 16.56 -18.11
CA LYS A 404 0.65 15.45 -17.44
C LYS A 404 2.15 15.70 -17.51
N MET A 405 2.84 15.31 -16.46
CA MET A 405 4.30 15.40 -16.40
C MET A 405 4.86 14.32 -15.47
N SER A 406 6.07 13.88 -15.77
CA SER A 406 6.81 12.92 -14.96
C SER A 406 8.16 13.51 -14.54
N PHE A 407 8.55 13.27 -13.29
CA PHE A 407 9.83 13.75 -12.73
C PHE A 407 10.72 12.60 -12.28
N VAL A 408 12.03 12.82 -12.22
CA VAL A 408 13.00 11.79 -11.78
C VAL A 408 13.22 11.84 -10.27
N ASN A 409 13.00 12.99 -9.61
CA ASN A 409 13.11 13.15 -8.17
C ASN A 409 12.13 14.19 -7.59
N LEU A 410 11.98 14.22 -6.26
CA LEU A 410 11.04 15.13 -5.58
C LEU A 410 11.49 16.60 -5.57
N SER A 411 12.78 16.89 -5.69
CA SER A 411 13.26 18.27 -5.74
C SER A 411 12.92 18.92 -7.08
N GLU A 412 12.96 18.14 -8.17
CA GLU A 412 12.49 18.56 -9.50
C GLU A 412 10.98 18.87 -9.48
N LEU A 413 10.18 18.08 -8.77
CA LEU A 413 8.76 18.38 -8.54
C LEU A 413 8.59 19.76 -7.89
N SER A 414 9.31 20.06 -6.81
CA SER A 414 9.22 21.33 -6.10
C SER A 414 9.57 22.54 -6.98
N ASP A 415 10.57 22.42 -7.85
CA ASP A 415 10.97 23.51 -8.75
C ASP A 415 10.01 23.69 -9.91
N ARG A 416 9.54 22.60 -10.50
CA ARG A 416 8.53 22.62 -11.57
C ARG A 416 7.19 23.11 -11.06
N VAL A 417 6.78 22.72 -9.86
CA VAL A 417 5.57 23.23 -9.21
C VAL A 417 5.59 24.75 -9.03
N LYS A 418 6.75 25.37 -8.74
CA LYS A 418 6.84 26.84 -8.69
C LYS A 418 6.63 27.48 -10.07
N GLU A 419 7.10 26.84 -11.13
CA GLU A 419 6.86 27.28 -12.52
C GLU A 419 5.36 27.17 -12.86
N ILE A 420 4.73 26.05 -12.49
CA ILE A 420 3.29 25.81 -12.59
C ILE A 420 2.49 26.87 -11.83
N ALA A 421 2.86 27.12 -10.58
CA ALA A 421 2.20 28.09 -9.73
C ALA A 421 2.27 29.51 -10.32
N LYS A 422 3.40 29.90 -10.91
CA LYS A 422 3.56 31.19 -11.60
C LYS A 422 2.66 31.28 -12.83
N ASN A 423 2.60 30.23 -13.65
CA ASN A 423 1.78 30.24 -14.86
C ASN A 423 0.27 30.26 -14.54
N LEU A 424 -0.16 29.52 -13.53
CA LEU A 424 -1.52 29.60 -12.98
C LEU A 424 -1.85 31.00 -12.46
N CYS A 425 -0.89 31.74 -11.92
CA CYS A 425 -1.13 33.13 -11.49
C CYS A 425 -1.14 34.13 -12.66
N ASN A 426 -0.51 33.81 -13.78
CA ASN A 426 -0.38 34.70 -14.94
C ASN A 426 -1.50 34.49 -15.98
N GLY A 427 -2.00 33.26 -16.15
CA GLY A 427 -3.10 32.93 -17.07
C GLY A 427 -4.41 33.67 -16.75
N GLY A 428 -4.67 33.95 -15.47
CA GLY A 428 -5.80 34.78 -15.03
C GLY A 428 -5.72 36.29 -15.37
N LYS A 429 -4.68 36.76 -16.08
CA LYS A 429 -4.55 38.17 -16.50
C LYS A 429 -4.89 38.44 -17.98
N GLU A 430 -5.17 37.41 -18.78
CA GLU A 430 -5.53 37.56 -20.20
C GLU A 430 -6.95 37.05 -20.55
N ALA A 431 -7.86 36.95 -19.56
CA ALA A 431 -9.27 36.61 -19.78
C ALA A 431 -10.20 37.81 -19.55
#